data_AF-A0A535BJA1-F1
#
_entry.id   AF-A0A535BJA1-F1
#
_cell.length_a   1.000
_cell.length_b   1.000
_cell.length_c   1.000
_cell.angle_alpha   90.00
_cell.angle_beta   90.00
_cell.angle_gamma   90.00
#
_symmetry.space_group_name_H-M   'P 1'
#
loop_
_entity.id
_entity.type
_entity.pdbx_description
1 polymer ?
#
loop_
_entity_poly.entity_id
_entity_poly.type
_entity_poly.pdbx_seq_one_letter_code
_entity_poly.pdbx_strand_id
1 'polypeptide(L)' 'MGWNSWNRFGPFVSERLVLETADALVESGMRDAGYRYVVVDDAWHESARNDDGDLVENRWAFPRGMRNLADEIH' A
#
# COMPACT_ATOMS: atom_id res chain seq x y z
N MET A 1 -4.88 7.04 -13.85
CA MET A 1 -5.99 6.98 -12.85
C MET A 1 -5.65 5.89 -11.84
N GLY A 2 -6.23 5.90 -10.66
CA GLY A 2 -5.89 4.93 -9.63
C GLY A 2 -6.73 5.06 -8.37
N TRP A 3 -6.31 4.34 -7.34
CA TRP A 3 -6.87 4.34 -6.01
C TRP A 3 -5.84 4.89 -5.01
N ASN A 4 -6.32 5.53 -3.94
CA ASN A 4 -5.51 6.01 -2.82
C ASN A 4 -6.16 5.54 -1.50
N SER A 5 -5.34 5.10 -0.55
CA SER A 5 -5.82 4.50 0.70
C SER A 5 -6.52 5.48 1.66
N TRP A 6 -6.18 6.77 1.61
CA TRP A 6 -6.51 7.72 2.67
C TRP A 6 -8.01 7.94 2.87
N ASN A 7 -8.74 8.23 1.79
CA ASN A 7 -10.15 8.66 1.87
C ASN A 7 -11.07 7.62 2.53
N ARG A 8 -10.69 6.34 2.51
CA ARG A 8 -11.48 5.26 3.09
C ARG A 8 -10.89 4.70 4.38
N PHE A 9 -9.56 4.60 4.46
CA PHE A 9 -8.88 3.84 5.49
C PHE A 9 -7.99 4.69 6.40
N GLY A 10 -7.62 5.90 5.99
CA GLY A 10 -6.74 6.79 6.75
C GLY A 10 -5.49 6.05 7.27
N PRO A 11 -5.18 6.14 8.58
CA PRO A 11 -3.98 5.53 9.14
C PRO A 11 -4.08 4.00 9.31
N PHE A 12 -5.22 3.38 9.00
CA PHE A 12 -5.45 1.94 9.18
C PHE A 12 -5.13 1.13 7.92
N VAL A 13 -4.24 1.64 7.06
CA VAL A 13 -3.74 0.93 5.88
C VAL A 13 -2.86 -0.25 6.31
N SER A 14 -2.94 -1.36 5.58
CA SER A 14 -2.11 -2.55 5.82
C SER A 14 -1.82 -3.26 4.50
N GLU A 15 -0.79 -4.09 4.48
CA GLU A 15 -0.35 -4.86 3.33
C GLU A 15 -1.48 -5.70 2.73
N ARG A 16 -2.18 -6.47 3.58
CA ARG A 16 -3.33 -7.28 3.16
C ARG A 16 -4.41 -6.42 2.49
N LEU A 17 -4.73 -5.27 3.06
CA LEU A 17 -5.75 -4.37 2.52
C LEU A 17 -5.36 -3.81 1.16
N VAL A 18 -4.08 -3.46 0.98
CA VAL A 18 -3.59 -2.93 -0.30
C VAL A 18 -3.63 -4.02 -1.37
N LEU A 19 -3.21 -5.26 -1.05
CA LEU A 19 -3.29 -6.40 -1.97
C LEU A 19 -4.73 -6.75 -2.35
N GLU A 20 -5.63 -6.86 -1.38
CA GLU A 20 -7.06 -7.10 -1.64
C GLU A 20 -7.69 -5.99 -2.49
N THR A 21 -7.22 -4.74 -2.34
CA THR A 21 -7.68 -3.63 -3.17
C THR A 21 -7.12 -3.70 -4.59
N ALA A 22 -5.86 -4.12 -4.75
CA ALA A 22 -5.26 -4.33 -6.06
C ALA A 22 -6.00 -5.44 -6.83
N ASP A 23 -6.32 -6.55 -6.16
CA ASP A 23 -7.14 -7.63 -6.73
C ASP A 23 -8.52 -7.12 -7.13
N ALA A 24 -9.19 -6.34 -6.26
CA ALA A 24 -10.49 -5.76 -6.57
C ALA A 24 -10.46 -4.81 -7.78
N LEU A 25 -9.36 -4.07 -8.02
CA LEU A 25 -9.21 -3.25 -9.23
C LEU A 25 -9.14 -4.11 -10.50
N VAL A 26 -8.58 -5.32 -10.43
CA VAL A 26 -8.56 -6.28 -11.53
C VAL A 26 -9.95 -6.88 -11.73
N GLU A 27 -10.54 -7.45 -10.68
CA GLU A 27 -11.82 -8.17 -10.73
C GLU A 27 -12.99 -7.28 -11.17
N SER A 28 -12.98 -6.01 -10.76
CA SER A 28 -14.01 -5.04 -11.13
C SER A 28 -13.89 -4.51 -12.58
N GLY A 29 -12.80 -4.82 -13.28
CA GLY A 29 -12.48 -4.24 -14.60
C GLY A 29 -11.96 -2.80 -14.56
N MET A 30 -11.76 -2.21 -13.38
CA MET A 30 -11.20 -0.86 -13.24
C MET A 30 -9.78 -0.77 -13.82
N ARG A 31 -8.97 -1.82 -13.65
CA ARG A 31 -7.65 -1.88 -14.28
C ARG A 31 -7.74 -1.72 -15.79
N ASP A 32 -8.64 -2.47 -16.42
CA ASP A 32 -8.83 -2.46 -17.87
C ASP A 32 -9.44 -1.13 -18.35
N ALA A 33 -10.19 -0.44 -17.49
CA ALA A 33 -10.66 0.93 -17.69
C ALA A 33 -9.57 2.01 -17.49
N GLY A 34 -8.32 1.65 -17.16
CA GLY A 34 -7.17 2.55 -17.09
C GLY A 34 -6.77 3.01 -15.67
N TYR A 35 -7.28 2.37 -14.62
CA TYR A 35 -6.81 2.56 -13.25
C TYR A 35 -5.53 1.73 -13.04
N ARG A 36 -4.38 2.39 -12.90
CA ARG A 36 -3.05 1.76 -12.88
C ARG A 36 -2.21 2.09 -11.65
N TYR A 37 -2.68 3.00 -10.81
CA TYR A 37 -1.96 3.39 -9.60
C TYR A 37 -2.67 2.85 -8.36
N VAL A 38 -1.90 2.21 -7.49
CA VAL A 38 -2.29 1.85 -6.13
C VAL A 38 -1.42 2.69 -5.21
N VAL A 39 -2.01 3.73 -4.60
CA VAL A 39 -1.27 4.70 -3.77
C VAL A 39 -1.52 4.37 -2.30
N VAL A 40 -0.45 3.93 -1.63
CA VAL A 40 -0.39 3.84 -0.17
C VAL A 40 -0.06 5.23 0.36
N ASP A 41 -1.00 5.83 1.09
CA ASP A 41 -0.85 7.15 1.70
C ASP A 41 -0.12 7.07 3.06
N ASP A 42 -0.28 8.07 3.93
CA ASP A 42 0.37 8.14 5.24
C ASP A 42 0.11 6.91 6.15
N ALA A 43 0.92 6.77 7.20
CA ALA A 43 0.95 5.66 8.17
C ALA A 43 1.55 4.32 7.69
N TRP A 44 2.25 4.31 6.55
CA TRP A 44 2.97 3.11 6.09
C TRP A 44 4.32 2.87 6.78
N HIS A 45 4.90 3.90 7.38
CA HIS A 45 6.22 3.87 8.02
C HIS A 45 6.14 4.02 9.54
N GLU A 46 7.20 3.60 10.25
CA GLU A 46 7.36 3.86 11.68
C GLU A 46 7.49 5.36 11.96
N SER A 47 7.14 5.78 13.18
CA SER A 47 7.24 7.19 13.58
C SER A 47 8.68 7.70 13.68
N ALA A 48 9.63 6.80 13.88
CA ALA A 48 11.05 7.10 13.96
C ALA A 48 11.83 6.42 12.82
N ARG A 49 12.93 7.06 12.43
CA ARG A 49 13.94 6.45 11.56
C ARG A 49 14.72 5.39 12.34
N ASN A 50 15.33 4.44 11.63
CA ASN A 50 16.28 3.51 12.24
C ASN A 50 17.60 4.22 12.61
N ASP A 51 18.53 3.47 13.20
CA ASP A 51 19.84 4.01 13.63
C ASP A 51 20.70 4.54 12.48
N ASP A 52 20.47 4.05 11.26
CA ASP A 52 21.13 4.51 10.03
C ASP A 52 20.48 5.78 9.44
N GLY A 53 19.34 6.22 10.00
CA GLY A 53 18.60 7.40 9.54
C GLY A 53 17.60 7.12 8.42
N ASP A 54 17.32 5.85 8.10
CA ASP A 54 16.37 5.46 7.06
C ASP A 54 14.93 5.44 7.57
N LEU A 55 13.99 5.73 6.65
CA LEU A 55 12.59 5.40 6.89
C LEU A 55 12.43 3.89 6.83
N VAL A 56 11.70 3.34 7.79
CA VAL A 56 11.39 1.91 7.86
C VAL A 56 9.88 1.72 7.88
N GLU A 57 9.39 0.69 7.20
CA GLU A 57 7.98 0.34 7.21
C GLU A 57 7.47 0.03 8.62
N ASN A 58 6.20 0.35 8.87
CA ASN A 58 5.50 -0.13 10.04
C ASN A 58 5.30 -1.65 9.92
N ARG A 59 6.04 -2.42 10.72
CA ARG A 59 6.07 -3.89 10.59
C ARG A 59 4.79 -4.58 11.02
N TRP A 60 3.91 -3.89 11.74
CA TRP A 60 2.57 -4.41 12.07
C TRP A 60 1.62 -4.29 10.89
N ALA A 61 1.71 -3.20 10.13
CA ALA A 61 0.89 -2.96 8.95
C ALA A 61 1.45 -3.65 7.70
N PHE A 62 2.78 -3.68 7.55
CA PHE A 62 3.51 -4.20 6.40
C PHE A 62 4.57 -5.22 6.83
N PRO A 63 4.16 -6.40 7.34
CA PRO A 63 5.07 -7.39 7.91
C PRO A 63 6.06 -7.99 6.89
N ARG A 64 5.74 -7.99 5.59
CA ARG A 64 6.66 -8.43 4.53
C ARG A 64 7.45 -7.28 3.89
N GLY A 65 7.22 -6.05 4.34
CA GLY A 65 7.91 -4.85 3.88
C GLY A 65 7.38 -4.30 2.54
N MET A 66 7.70 -3.03 2.26
CA MET A 66 7.18 -2.32 1.08
C MET A 66 7.72 -2.86 -0.24
N ARG A 67 8.93 -3.45 -0.25
CA ARG A 67 9.48 -4.11 -1.45
C ARG A 67 8.61 -5.29 -1.87
N ASN A 68 8.27 -6.17 -0.92
CA ASN A 68 7.44 -7.33 -1.22
C ASN A 68 6.04 -6.90 -1.71
N LEU A 69 5.45 -5.89 -1.07
CA LEU A 69 4.19 -5.32 -1.54
C LEU A 69 4.27 -4.82 -2.99
N ALA A 70 5.34 -4.11 -3.35
CA ALA A 70 5.53 -3.62 -4.72
C ALA A 70 5.75 -4.75 -5.72
N ASP A 71 6.49 -5.80 -5.35
CA ASP A 71 6.74 -6.96 -6.20
C ASP A 71 5.46 -7.78 -6.46
N GLU A 72 4.51 -7.79 -5.51
CA GLU A 72 3.21 -8.48 -5.66
C GLU A 72 2.22 -7.66 -6.50
N ILE A 73 2.34 -6.33 -6.55
CA ILE A 73 1.43 -5.44 -7.30
C ILE A 73 1.83 -5.32 -8.79
N HIS A 74 3.12 -5.39 -9.12
CA HIS A 74 3.65 -5.20 -10.48
C HIS A 74 3.60 -6.48 -11.32
#